data_AF-A0A1B6CJT5-F1
#
_entry.id   AF-A0A1B6CJT5-F1
#
_cell.length_a   1.000
_cell.length_b   1.000
_cell.length_c   1.000
_cell.angle_alpha   90.00
_cell.angle_beta   90.00
_cell.angle_gamma   90.00
#
_symmetry.space_group_name_H-M   'P 1'
#
loop_
_entity.id
_entity.type
_entity.pdbx_description
1 polymer ?
#
loop_
_entity_poly.entity_id
_entity_poly.type
_entity_poly.pdbx_seq_one_letter_code
_entity_poly.pdbx_strand_id
1 'polypeptide(L)'
;GLNGLNDATKNYVRNASKITIENNIKEAKSKFGKYNHKSRKDMETIKSLKKKDCYYLKADKGNTIVILDKEDYLNRVSKMLDCDLYRKLKRNPLNKFIGDTKQIIKESKNVIPSNEAYKLIVSNPILPRLYCLPKIHKDGKMMRPIVSGINSPTYLLSNFLYKNFSKFKIESASVKNNIEFTDRIKNVEIQEGEILVSFDVKSLFPSIPIDETL
;
A
#
# COMPACT_ATOMS: atom_id res chain seq x y z
N GLY A 1 11.00 28.59 6.17
CA GLY A 1 11.25 27.52 7.15
C GLY A 1 11.53 28.15 8.50
N LEU A 2 11.23 27.47 9.61
CA LEU A 2 11.36 27.95 11.01
C LEU A 2 12.82 28.17 11.47
N ASN A 3 13.80 28.21 10.57
CA ASN A 3 15.21 27.98 10.87
C ASN A 3 15.91 29.14 11.59
N GLY A 4 15.31 30.33 11.68
CA GLY A 4 15.87 31.49 12.41
C GLY A 4 15.21 31.78 13.77
N LEU A 5 14.26 30.95 14.22
CA LEU A 5 13.48 31.22 15.42
C LEU A 5 14.05 30.48 16.65
N ASN A 6 14.02 31.15 17.81
CA ASN A 6 14.43 30.52 19.07
C ASN A 6 13.49 29.35 19.42
N ASP A 7 13.96 28.46 20.30
CA ASP A 7 13.25 27.21 20.59
C ASP A 7 11.88 27.43 21.23
N ALA A 8 11.71 28.52 21.98
CA ALA A 8 10.41 28.92 22.54
C ALA A 8 9.42 29.25 21.42
N THR A 9 9.83 30.02 20.41
CA THR A 9 8.99 30.36 19.26
C THR A 9 8.73 29.14 18.37
N LYS A 10 9.72 28.26 18.16
CA LYS A 10 9.51 27.00 17.41
C LYS A 10 8.50 26.09 18.13
N ASN A 11 8.58 25.96 19.45
CA ASN A 11 7.62 25.19 20.24
C ASN A 11 6.24 25.84 20.26
N TYR A 12 6.17 27.17 20.32
CA TYR A 12 4.91 27.90 20.18
C TYR A 12 4.26 27.61 18.82
N VAL A 13 5.02 27.70 17.71
CA VAL A 13 4.49 27.43 16.36
C VAL A 13 4.05 25.97 16.22
N ARG A 14 4.80 25.01 16.78
CA ARG A 14 4.39 23.59 16.79
C ARG A 14 3.11 23.37 17.58
N ASN A 15 3.00 23.97 18.76
CA ASN A 15 1.82 23.85 19.61
C ASN A 15 0.61 24.56 19.00
N ALA A 16 0.78 25.75 18.45
CA ALA A 16 -0.26 26.47 17.71
C ALA A 16 -0.74 25.65 16.51
N SER A 17 0.18 25.07 15.73
CA SER A 17 -0.17 24.19 14.61
C SER A 17 -0.92 22.94 15.06
N LYS A 18 -0.49 22.32 16.16
CA LYS A 18 -1.18 21.17 16.77
C LYS A 18 -2.59 21.53 17.21
N ILE A 19 -2.77 22.67 17.89
CA ILE A 19 -4.07 23.17 18.34
C ILE A 19 -4.97 23.48 17.14
N THR A 20 -4.44 24.13 16.08
CA THR A 20 -5.20 24.39 14.85
C THR A 20 -5.61 23.10 14.17
N ILE A 21 -4.74 22.08 14.10
CA ILE A 21 -5.08 20.76 13.55
C ILE A 21 -6.16 20.08 14.41
N GLU A 22 -6.03 20.09 15.73
CA GLU A 22 -7.02 19.53 16.64
C GLU A 22 -8.36 20.25 16.55
N ASN A 23 -8.36 21.58 16.39
CA ASN A 23 -9.55 22.39 16.17
C ASN A 23 -10.17 22.09 14.81
N ASN A 24 -9.39 22.00 13.74
CA ASN A 24 -9.88 21.61 12.41
C ASN A 24 -10.46 20.18 12.43
N ILE A 25 -9.85 19.25 13.19
CA ILE A 25 -10.38 17.89 13.39
C ILE A 25 -11.67 17.92 14.21
N LYS A 26 -11.74 18.73 15.28
CA LYS A 26 -12.97 18.91 16.08
C LYS A 26 -14.07 19.57 15.26
N GLU A 27 -13.75 20.58 14.47
CA GLU A 27 -14.66 21.31 13.61
C GLU A 27 -15.13 20.42 12.46
N ALA A 28 -14.25 19.62 11.85
CA ALA A 28 -14.64 18.56 10.92
C ALA A 28 -15.55 17.52 11.61
N LYS A 29 -15.22 17.06 12.82
CA LYS A 29 -16.08 16.14 13.59
C LYS A 29 -17.41 16.76 14.03
N SER A 30 -17.48 18.07 14.24
CA SER A 30 -18.69 18.83 14.56
C SER A 30 -19.56 19.03 13.32
N LYS A 31 -18.95 19.49 12.22
CA LYS A 31 -19.57 19.75 10.92
C LYS A 31 -20.01 18.46 10.22
N PHE A 32 -19.29 17.36 10.43
CA PHE A 32 -19.63 16.03 9.94
C PHE A 32 -20.18 15.08 11.03
N GLY A 33 -20.51 15.60 12.22
CA GLY A 33 -21.17 14.90 13.34
C GLY A 33 -20.82 13.41 13.55
N LYS A 34 -21.67 12.67 14.26
CA LYS A 34 -21.89 11.26 13.88
C LYS A 34 -22.85 11.30 12.70
N TYR A 35 -22.38 11.55 11.48
CA TYR A 35 -23.25 11.38 10.30
C TYR A 35 -23.74 9.93 10.29
N ASN A 36 -25.02 9.75 10.58
CA ASN A 36 -25.64 8.45 10.59
C ASN A 36 -25.79 8.05 9.13
N HIS A 37 -24.85 7.25 8.60
CA HIS A 37 -24.73 6.79 7.20
C HIS A 37 -25.94 6.00 6.66
N LYS A 38 -27.09 6.07 7.34
CA LYS A 38 -28.34 5.37 7.04
C LYS A 38 -29.50 6.34 6.78
N SER A 39 -29.25 7.62 6.50
CA SER A 39 -30.33 8.49 6.05
C SER A 39 -30.88 7.95 4.72
N ARG A 40 -32.19 8.08 4.50
CA ARG A 40 -32.82 7.62 3.26
C ARG A 40 -32.18 8.28 2.02
N LYS A 41 -31.83 9.56 2.14
CA LYS A 41 -31.16 10.35 1.10
C LYS A 41 -29.76 9.82 0.78
N ASP A 42 -28.99 9.40 1.77
CA ASP A 42 -27.68 8.77 1.55
C ASP A 42 -27.83 7.42 0.84
N MET A 43 -28.81 6.61 1.22
CA MET A 43 -29.09 5.34 0.57
C MET A 43 -29.53 5.53 -0.89
N GLU A 44 -30.36 6.54 -1.17
CA GLU A 44 -30.76 6.92 -2.54
C GLU A 44 -29.55 7.42 -3.35
N THR A 45 -28.66 8.20 -2.74
CA THR A 45 -27.42 8.68 -3.36
C THR A 45 -26.46 7.51 -3.64
N ILE A 46 -26.24 6.60 -2.70
CA ILE A 46 -25.40 5.41 -2.91
C ILE A 46 -26.00 4.53 -4.01
N LYS A 47 -27.33 4.35 -4.03
CA LYS A 47 -28.00 3.62 -5.11
C LYS A 47 -27.79 4.29 -6.46
N SER A 48 -27.89 5.62 -6.55
CA SER A 48 -27.66 6.34 -7.82
C SER A 48 -26.21 6.25 -8.26
N LEU A 49 -25.24 6.37 -7.34
CA LEU A 49 -23.82 6.22 -7.63
C LEU A 49 -23.45 4.81 -8.09
N LYS A 50 -24.04 3.77 -7.48
CA LYS A 50 -23.84 2.36 -7.89
C LYS A 50 -24.40 2.03 -9.27
N LYS A 51 -25.39 2.80 -9.76
CA LYS A 51 -25.95 2.63 -11.11
C LYS A 51 -25.06 3.22 -12.20
N LYS A 52 -24.15 4.15 -11.85
CA LYS A 52 -23.24 4.76 -12.83
C LYS A 52 -22.18 3.76 -13.26
N ASP A 53 -21.83 3.79 -14.55
CA ASP A 53 -20.82 2.90 -15.12
C ASP A 53 -19.40 3.43 -14.91
N CYS A 54 -19.03 3.63 -13.65
CA CYS A 54 -17.71 4.13 -13.28
C CYS A 54 -17.13 3.39 -12.07
N TYR A 55 -15.82 3.50 -11.89
CA TYR A 55 -15.12 3.12 -10.69
C TYR A 55 -14.90 4.32 -9.78
N TYR A 56 -15.13 4.11 -8.48
CA TYR A 56 -14.78 5.04 -7.41
C TYR A 56 -13.53 4.50 -6.71
N LEU A 57 -12.38 5.04 -7.03
CA LEU A 57 -11.07 4.53 -6.60
C LEU A 57 -10.42 5.48 -5.62
N LYS A 58 -9.53 4.96 -4.77
CA LYS A 58 -8.58 5.82 -4.06
C LYS A 58 -7.45 6.22 -5.01
N ALA A 59 -7.00 7.46 -4.89
CA ALA A 59 -5.76 7.89 -5.53
C ALA A 59 -4.56 7.16 -4.90
N ASP A 60 -3.51 6.98 -5.70
CA ASP A 60 -2.26 6.36 -5.27
C ASP A 60 -1.52 7.17 -4.20
N LYS A 61 -1.61 8.50 -4.29
CA LYS A 61 -1.10 9.46 -3.31
C LYS A 61 -2.17 10.51 -3.06
N GLY A 62 -2.17 11.02 -1.82
CA GLY A 62 -3.22 11.91 -1.34
C GLY A 62 -4.45 11.12 -0.88
N ASN A 63 -5.15 11.63 0.13
CA ASN A 63 -6.38 11.03 0.64
C ASN A 63 -7.58 11.44 -0.24
N THR A 64 -7.49 11.15 -1.54
CA THR A 64 -8.41 11.66 -2.58
C THR A 64 -9.12 10.48 -3.25
N ILE A 65 -10.39 10.68 -3.59
CA ILE A 65 -11.19 9.74 -4.39
C ILE A 65 -11.15 10.19 -5.85
N VAL A 66 -10.96 9.23 -6.76
CA VAL A 66 -10.95 9.42 -8.21
C VAL A 66 -12.15 8.68 -8.79
N ILE A 67 -12.93 9.38 -9.61
CA ILE A 67 -14.02 8.79 -10.39
C ILE A 67 -13.49 8.56 -11.80
N LEU A 68 -13.48 7.31 -12.25
CA LEU A 68 -13.06 6.95 -13.60
C LEU A 68 -14.15 6.16 -14.29
N ASP A 69 -14.40 6.48 -15.55
CA ASP A 69 -15.18 5.63 -16.43
C ASP A 69 -14.61 4.20 -16.44
N LYS A 70 -15.48 3.18 -16.48
CA LYS A 70 -15.02 1.78 -16.40
C LYS A 70 -14.20 1.39 -17.62
N GLU A 71 -14.60 1.83 -18.81
CA GLU A 71 -13.90 1.51 -20.05
C GLU A 71 -12.52 2.17 -20.07
N ASP A 72 -12.45 3.46 -19.71
CA ASP A 72 -11.17 4.17 -19.58
C ASP A 72 -10.23 3.50 -18.55
N TYR A 73 -10.77 3.08 -17.40
CA TYR A 73 -9.99 2.31 -16.43
C TYR A 73 -9.46 1.00 -17.02
N LEU A 74 -10.31 0.19 -17.65
CA LEU A 74 -9.93 -1.10 -18.22
C LEU A 74 -8.92 -0.94 -19.37
N ASN A 75 -9.06 0.08 -20.20
CA ASN A 75 -8.12 0.39 -21.28
C ASN A 75 -6.74 0.75 -20.73
N ARG A 76 -6.69 1.59 -19.69
CA ARG A 76 -5.41 1.94 -19.03
C ARG A 76 -4.74 0.75 -18.37
N VAL A 77 -5.52 -0.11 -17.71
CA VAL A 77 -4.99 -1.34 -17.09
C VAL A 77 -4.47 -2.29 -18.16
N SER A 78 -5.22 -2.49 -19.24
CA SER A 78 -4.83 -3.38 -20.34
C SER A 78 -3.53 -2.89 -21.00
N LYS A 79 -3.44 -1.59 -21.31
CA LYS A 79 -2.22 -0.97 -21.85
C LYS A 79 -1.01 -1.09 -20.92
N MET A 80 -1.22 -1.03 -19.60
CA MET A 80 -0.15 -1.20 -18.62
C MET A 80 0.34 -2.65 -18.53
N LEU A 81 -0.55 -3.62 -18.78
CA LEU A 81 -0.22 -5.05 -18.80
C LEU A 81 0.35 -5.52 -20.14
N ASP A 82 0.28 -4.68 -21.17
CA ASP A 82 0.79 -4.95 -22.52
C ASP A 82 2.31 -4.68 -22.58
N CYS A 83 3.07 -5.55 -21.91
CA CYS A 83 4.53 -5.55 -21.93
C CYS A 83 5.07 -6.96 -21.69
N ASP A 84 6.37 -7.16 -21.94
CA ASP A 84 7.03 -8.47 -21.87
C ASP A 84 7.07 -9.10 -20.45
N LEU A 85 6.72 -8.32 -19.42
CA LEU A 85 6.67 -8.79 -18.04
C LEU A 85 5.45 -9.66 -17.72
N TYR A 86 4.40 -9.59 -18.54
CA TYR A 86 3.13 -10.29 -18.29
C TYR A 86 2.81 -11.26 -19.42
N ARG A 87 2.21 -12.39 -19.06
CA ARG A 87 1.75 -13.38 -20.03
C ARG A 87 0.33 -13.81 -19.73
N LYS A 88 -0.50 -13.82 -20.76
CA LYS A 88 -1.87 -14.34 -20.68
C LYS A 88 -1.86 -15.85 -20.46
N LEU A 89 -2.61 -16.31 -19.45
CA LEU A 89 -2.77 -17.74 -19.17
C LEU A 89 -3.94 -18.31 -19.97
N LYS A 90 -3.77 -19.53 -20.51
CA LYS A 90 -4.79 -20.23 -21.31
C LYS A 90 -5.91 -20.86 -20.46
N ARG A 91 -5.64 -21.13 -19.18
CA ARG A 91 -6.55 -21.84 -18.26
C ARG A 91 -6.48 -21.19 -16.88
N ASN A 92 -7.53 -21.36 -16.10
CA ASN A 92 -7.57 -20.91 -14.71
C ASN A 92 -6.50 -21.68 -13.89
N PRO A 93 -5.51 -20.98 -13.30
CA PRO A 93 -4.41 -21.64 -12.59
C PRO A 93 -4.74 -22.02 -11.14
N LEU A 94 -5.94 -21.75 -10.63
CA LEU A 94 -6.25 -21.85 -9.20
C LEU A 94 -5.94 -23.22 -8.61
N ASN A 95 -6.43 -24.30 -9.22
CA ASN A 95 -6.22 -25.66 -8.69
C ASN A 95 -4.74 -26.06 -8.69
N LYS A 96 -4.00 -25.66 -9.73
CA LYS A 96 -2.55 -25.86 -9.77
C LYS A 96 -1.87 -25.08 -8.64
N PHE A 97 -2.22 -23.81 -8.47
CA PHE A 97 -1.63 -22.96 -7.44
C PHE A 97 -1.91 -23.47 -6.01
N ILE A 98 -3.11 -24.01 -5.77
CA ILE A 98 -3.44 -24.72 -4.52
C ILE A 98 -2.56 -25.96 -4.34
N GLY A 99 -2.43 -26.79 -5.37
CA GLY A 99 -1.61 -28.00 -5.35
C GLY A 99 -0.15 -27.68 -5.03
N ASP A 100 0.44 -26.75 -5.78
CA ASP A 100 1.82 -26.29 -5.62
C ASP A 100 2.06 -25.76 -4.19
N THR A 101 1.14 -24.93 -3.67
CA THR A 101 1.25 -24.39 -2.30
C THR A 101 1.21 -25.49 -1.24
N LYS A 102 0.28 -26.45 -1.36
CA LYS A 102 0.19 -27.58 -0.43
C LYS A 102 1.43 -28.46 -0.48
N GLN A 103 1.97 -28.68 -1.67
CA GLN A 103 3.19 -29.46 -1.88
C GLN A 103 4.38 -28.78 -1.18
N ILE A 104 4.57 -27.48 -1.39
CA ILE A 104 5.64 -26.69 -0.75
C ILE A 104 5.54 -26.77 0.78
N ILE A 105 4.33 -26.61 1.34
CA ILE A 105 4.12 -26.71 2.80
C ILE A 105 4.49 -28.11 3.32
N LYS A 106 4.14 -29.16 2.57
CA LYS A 106 4.44 -30.56 2.94
C LYS A 106 5.94 -30.87 2.88
N GLU A 107 6.65 -30.29 1.93
CA GLU A 107 8.10 -30.49 1.73
C GLU A 107 8.95 -29.66 2.72
N SER A 108 8.44 -28.52 3.18
CA SER A 108 9.16 -27.57 4.05
C SER A 108 9.18 -27.96 5.54
N LYS A 109 9.36 -29.25 5.87
CA LYS A 109 9.28 -29.75 7.27
C LYS A 109 10.34 -29.18 8.22
N ASN A 110 11.46 -28.71 7.69
CA ASN A 110 12.54 -28.12 8.48
C ASN A 110 12.21 -26.70 8.97
N VAL A 111 11.29 -26.02 8.29
CA VAL A 111 10.89 -24.62 8.59
C VAL A 111 9.48 -24.57 9.18
N ILE A 112 8.59 -25.45 8.73
CA ILE A 112 7.20 -25.51 9.13
C ILE A 112 6.99 -26.75 10.02
N PRO A 113 6.66 -26.55 11.32
CA PRO A 113 6.31 -27.66 12.19
C PRO A 113 5.14 -28.47 11.62
N SER A 114 5.26 -29.80 11.63
CA SER A 114 4.26 -30.68 11.01
C SER A 114 2.87 -30.55 11.63
N ASN A 115 2.79 -30.23 12.92
CA ASN A 115 1.56 -29.94 13.66
C ASN A 115 0.96 -28.55 13.37
N GLU A 116 1.63 -27.70 12.59
CA GLU A 116 1.14 -26.38 12.19
C GLU A 116 0.88 -26.27 10.69
N ALA A 117 1.44 -27.18 9.87
CA ALA A 117 1.30 -27.18 8.41
C ALA A 117 -0.16 -27.04 7.93
N TYR A 118 -1.11 -27.75 8.56
CA TYR A 118 -2.52 -27.68 8.18
C TYR A 118 -3.14 -26.28 8.41
N LYS A 119 -2.62 -25.52 9.39
CA LYS A 119 -3.07 -24.15 9.71
C LYS A 119 -2.64 -23.14 8.64
N LEU A 120 -1.71 -23.51 7.77
CA LEU A 120 -1.21 -22.67 6.69
C LEU A 120 -1.99 -22.88 5.38
N ILE A 121 -2.93 -23.83 5.35
CA ILE A 121 -3.77 -24.10 4.19
C ILE A 121 -5.02 -23.22 4.26
N VAL A 122 -5.25 -22.43 3.22
CA VAL A 122 -6.43 -21.57 3.08
C VAL A 122 -7.63 -22.39 2.61
N SER A 123 -8.75 -22.27 3.33
CA SER A 123 -10.03 -22.85 2.92
C SER A 123 -10.69 -22.01 1.82
N ASN A 124 -11.18 -22.66 0.76
CA ASN A 124 -11.82 -22.01 -0.39
C ASN A 124 -11.02 -20.80 -0.94
N PRO A 125 -9.75 -21.01 -1.33
CA PRO A 125 -8.90 -19.93 -1.77
C PRO A 125 -9.34 -19.38 -3.13
N ILE A 126 -9.03 -18.12 -3.38
CA ILE A 126 -9.30 -17.41 -4.63
C ILE A 126 -8.00 -16.99 -5.31
N LEU A 127 -8.02 -16.72 -6.61
CA LEU A 127 -6.85 -16.13 -7.25
C LEU A 127 -6.57 -14.72 -6.69
N PRO A 128 -5.29 -14.33 -6.54
CA PRO A 128 -4.94 -12.96 -6.23
C PRO A 128 -5.57 -11.98 -7.22
N ARG A 129 -6.13 -10.88 -6.70
CA ARG A 129 -6.85 -9.89 -7.52
C ARG A 129 -5.96 -8.71 -7.82
N LEU A 130 -5.75 -8.44 -9.11
CA LEU A 130 -5.14 -7.20 -9.57
C LEU A 130 -6.19 -6.08 -9.56
N TYR A 131 -5.85 -4.95 -8.94
CA TYR A 131 -6.54 -3.68 -9.11
C TYR A 131 -5.51 -2.56 -9.23
N CYS A 132 -5.91 -1.42 -9.76
CA CYS A 132 -4.99 -0.35 -10.12
C CYS A 132 -5.42 0.98 -9.51
N LEU A 133 -4.46 1.72 -8.94
CA LEU A 133 -4.70 3.02 -8.32
C LEU A 133 -4.23 4.15 -9.25
N PRO A 134 -5.05 5.20 -9.51
CA PRO A 134 -4.63 6.32 -10.34
C PRO A 134 -3.53 7.15 -9.70
N LYS A 135 -2.44 7.40 -10.43
CA LYS A 135 -1.35 8.28 -10.02
C LYS A 135 -1.65 9.73 -10.45
N ILE A 136 -2.55 10.39 -9.74
CA ILE A 136 -3.02 11.75 -10.06
C ILE A 136 -1.93 12.85 -10.02
N HIS A 137 -0.76 12.55 -9.45
CA HIS A 137 0.38 13.45 -9.34
C HIS A 137 1.41 13.26 -10.47
N LYS A 138 1.11 12.43 -11.47
CA LYS A 138 1.98 12.18 -12.62
C LYS A 138 1.20 12.44 -13.91
N ASP A 139 1.88 13.03 -14.88
CA ASP A 139 1.33 13.22 -16.22
C ASP A 139 1.09 11.87 -16.92
N GLY A 140 0.18 11.87 -17.89
CA GLY A 140 -0.04 10.69 -18.73
C GLY A 140 -0.90 9.60 -18.07
N LYS A 141 -1.76 9.94 -17.10
CA LYS A 141 -2.86 9.06 -16.65
C LYS A 141 -2.38 7.70 -16.09
N MET A 142 -1.17 7.65 -15.54
CA MET A 142 -0.53 6.42 -15.06
C MET A 142 -1.31 5.75 -13.91
N MET A 143 -1.16 4.43 -13.82
CA MET A 143 -1.75 3.61 -12.77
C MET A 143 -0.65 2.96 -11.91
N ARG A 144 -0.97 2.62 -10.65
CA ARG A 144 -0.17 1.72 -9.81
C ARG A 144 -0.88 0.37 -9.69
N PRO A 145 -0.32 -0.72 -10.23
CA PRO A 145 -0.87 -2.05 -10.00
C PRO A 145 -0.70 -2.48 -8.55
N ILE A 146 -1.74 -3.04 -7.96
CA ILE A 146 -1.74 -3.68 -6.64
C ILE A 146 -2.35 -5.07 -6.80
N VAL A 147 -1.62 -6.08 -6.35
CA VAL A 147 -2.11 -7.46 -6.30
C VAL A 147 -2.55 -7.76 -4.87
N SER A 148 -3.85 -7.92 -4.65
CA SER A 148 -4.39 -8.40 -3.38
C SER A 148 -4.22 -9.90 -3.28
N GLY A 149 -3.36 -10.36 -2.39
CA GLY A 149 -3.19 -11.77 -2.03
C GLY A 149 -4.18 -12.26 -0.96
N ILE A 150 -5.16 -11.44 -0.55
CA ILE A 150 -6.13 -11.83 0.48
C ILE A 150 -6.89 -13.07 0.04
N ASN A 151 -6.94 -14.07 0.93
CA ASN A 151 -7.59 -15.35 0.69
C ASN A 151 -7.02 -16.12 -0.53
N SER A 152 -5.81 -15.79 -0.98
CA SER A 152 -5.10 -16.58 -1.99
C SER A 152 -4.49 -17.84 -1.40
N PRO A 153 -4.14 -18.87 -2.21
CA PRO A 153 -3.56 -20.11 -1.70
C PRO A 153 -2.37 -19.91 -0.75
N THR A 154 -1.54 -18.90 -1.01
CA THR A 154 -0.35 -18.59 -0.20
C THR A 154 -0.60 -17.64 0.96
N TYR A 155 -1.81 -17.10 1.15
CA TYR A 155 -2.08 -16.01 2.12
C TYR A 155 -1.62 -16.32 3.55
N LEU A 156 -2.00 -17.48 4.10
CA LEU A 156 -1.62 -17.87 5.46
C LEU A 156 -0.14 -18.22 5.56
N LEU A 157 0.41 -18.86 4.53
CA LEU A 157 1.85 -19.13 4.44
C LEU A 157 2.67 -17.84 4.42
N SER A 158 2.29 -16.84 3.62
CA SER A 158 2.95 -15.53 3.57
C SER A 158 2.88 -14.82 4.92
N ASN A 159 1.75 -14.90 5.64
CA ASN A 159 1.64 -14.34 6.99
C ASN A 159 2.52 -15.08 8.02
N PHE A 160 2.63 -16.40 7.91
CA PHE A 160 3.53 -17.20 8.73
C PHE A 160 4.99 -16.80 8.47
N LEU A 161 5.40 -16.70 7.21
CA LEU A 161 6.74 -16.28 6.83
C LEU A 161 7.03 -14.86 7.32
N TYR A 162 6.11 -13.90 7.08
CA TYR A 162 6.26 -12.53 7.56
C TYR A 162 6.48 -12.45 9.06
N LYS A 163 5.70 -13.18 9.87
CA LYS A 163 5.85 -13.20 11.34
C LYS A 163 7.19 -13.77 11.80
N ASN A 164 7.74 -14.73 11.06
CA ASN A 164 9.04 -15.29 11.37
C ASN A 164 10.16 -14.37 10.91
N PHE A 165 10.05 -13.81 9.70
CA PHE A 165 11.03 -12.87 9.17
C PHE A 165 11.10 -11.56 9.97
N SER A 166 9.96 -11.08 10.49
CA SER A 166 9.91 -9.86 11.31
C SER A 166 10.68 -9.98 12.63
N LYS A 167 11.09 -11.19 13.03
CA LYS A 167 11.92 -11.42 14.22
C LYS A 167 13.41 -11.19 13.94
N PHE A 168 13.83 -11.28 12.68
CA PHE A 168 15.23 -11.00 12.34
C PHE A 168 15.47 -9.50 12.43
N LYS A 169 16.51 -9.12 13.17
CA LYS A 169 17.04 -7.77 13.15
C LYS A 169 17.98 -7.67 11.96
N ILE A 170 17.51 -7.03 10.89
CA ILE A 170 18.38 -6.67 9.77
C ILE A 170 19.00 -5.32 10.12
N GLU A 171 20.30 -5.30 10.38
CA GLU A 171 21.04 -4.05 10.49
C GLU A 171 20.96 -3.34 9.15
N SER A 172 20.33 -2.17 9.14
CA SER A 172 20.20 -1.35 7.95
C SER A 172 20.25 0.12 8.33
N ALA A 173 20.77 0.95 7.43
CA ALA A 173 20.68 2.39 7.53
C ALA A 173 19.24 2.92 7.31
N SER A 174 18.24 2.03 7.26
CA SER A 174 16.84 2.41 7.08
C SER A 174 16.28 3.10 8.32
N VAL A 175 15.22 3.85 8.09
CA VAL A 175 14.44 4.55 9.12
C VAL A 175 13.02 3.97 9.11
N LYS A 176 12.43 3.81 10.29
CA LYS A 176 11.12 3.16 10.45
C LYS A 176 9.99 4.03 9.91
N ASN A 177 10.09 5.35 10.10
CA ASN A 177 9.07 6.31 9.73
C ASN A 177 9.65 7.72 9.54
N ASN A 178 8.78 8.64 9.15
CA ASN A 178 9.14 10.05 8.94
C ASN A 178 9.61 10.77 10.21
N ILE A 179 9.09 10.41 11.40
CA ILE A 179 9.48 11.02 12.67
C ILE A 179 10.94 10.67 12.98
N GLU A 180 11.28 9.39 12.93
CA GLU A 180 12.65 8.92 13.15
C GLU A 180 13.61 9.54 12.13
N PHE A 181 13.20 9.61 10.86
CA PHE A 181 14.00 10.29 9.85
C PHE A 181 14.28 11.75 10.22
N THR A 182 13.24 12.51 10.56
CA THR A 182 13.40 13.92 10.94
C THR A 182 14.28 14.09 12.17
N ASP A 183 14.19 13.20 13.16
CA ASP A 183 15.01 13.25 14.36
C ASP A 183 16.49 12.97 14.05
N ARG A 184 16.77 11.98 13.18
CA ARG A 184 18.15 11.65 12.76
C ARG A 184 18.81 12.78 11.98
N ILE A 185 18.09 13.43 11.07
CA ILE A 185 18.69 14.48 10.21
C ILE A 185 18.70 15.87 10.87
N LYS A 186 17.99 16.07 11.98
CA LYS A 186 17.76 17.39 12.58
C LYS A 186 19.04 18.16 12.91
N ASN A 187 20.08 17.43 13.33
CA ASN A 187 21.35 18.00 13.77
C ASN A 187 22.49 17.73 12.77
N VAL A 188 22.17 17.26 11.56
CA VAL A 188 23.17 17.07 10.51
C VAL A 188 23.45 18.42 9.87
N GLU A 189 24.67 18.91 10.03
CA GLU A 189 25.16 20.13 9.38
C GLU A 189 25.94 19.76 8.13
N ILE A 190 25.55 20.36 6.99
CA ILE A 190 26.24 20.21 5.71
C ILE A 190 27.38 21.24 5.68
N GLN A 191 28.62 20.77 5.64
CA GLN A 191 29.81 21.63 5.67
C GLN A 191 30.08 22.28 4.31
N GLU A 192 31.00 23.25 4.29
CA GLU A 192 31.43 23.89 3.05
C GLU A 192 32.07 22.88 2.10
N GLY A 193 31.54 22.77 0.88
CA GLY A 193 31.95 21.78 -0.12
C GLY A 193 31.14 20.47 -0.10
N GLU A 194 30.29 20.24 0.91
CA GLU A 194 29.40 19.08 0.95
C GLU A 194 28.07 19.37 0.23
N ILE A 195 27.47 18.31 -0.34
CA ILE A 195 26.16 18.37 -0.99
C ILE A 195 25.27 17.22 -0.51
N LEU A 196 23.99 17.52 -0.30
CA LEU A 196 22.98 16.49 -0.02
C LEU A 196 22.38 15.99 -1.34
N VAL A 197 22.46 14.69 -1.56
CA VAL A 197 21.93 14.03 -2.76
C VAL A 197 20.75 13.14 -2.40
N SER A 198 19.72 13.14 -3.25
CA SER A 198 18.54 12.28 -3.12
C SER A 198 18.41 11.39 -4.34
N PHE A 199 18.22 10.09 -4.11
CA PHE A 199 18.02 9.09 -5.15
C PHE A 199 16.61 8.50 -5.03
N ASP A 200 15.95 8.29 -6.18
CA ASP A 200 14.66 7.58 -6.26
C ASP A 200 14.83 6.27 -7.03
N VAL A 201 14.41 5.16 -6.43
CA VAL A 201 14.45 3.85 -7.10
C VAL A 201 13.20 3.68 -7.94
N LYS A 202 13.38 3.53 -9.25
CA LYS A 202 12.27 3.26 -10.17
C LYS A 202 11.86 1.79 -10.08
N SER A 203 10.57 1.54 -9.84
CA SER A 203 9.97 0.21 -9.91
C SER A 203 10.68 -0.84 -9.04
N LEU A 204 10.81 -0.59 -7.74
CA LEU A 204 11.51 -1.48 -6.80
C LEU A 204 11.01 -2.94 -6.88
N PHE A 205 9.71 -3.20 -6.67
CA PHE A 205 9.20 -4.58 -6.59
C PHE A 205 9.41 -5.43 -7.85
N PRO A 206 9.17 -4.92 -9.09
CA PRO A 206 9.46 -5.70 -10.30
C PRO A 206 10.96 -5.88 -10.60
N SER A 207 11.83 -5.11 -9.95
CA SER A 207 13.28 -5.11 -10.23
C SER A 207 14.09 -5.92 -9.22
N ILE A 208 13.42 -6.69 -8.35
CA ILE A 208 14.10 -7.56 -7.38
C ILE A 208 14.65 -8.79 -8.13
N PRO A 209 15.97 -9.06 -8.12
CA PRO A 209 16.56 -10.20 -8.79
C PRO A 209 16.21 -11.51 -8.04
N ILE A 210 15.21 -12.24 -8.53
CA ILE A 210 14.65 -13.41 -7.83
C ILE A 210 15.73 -14.46 -7.52
N ASP A 211 16.66 -14.70 -8.45
CA ASP A 211 17.72 -15.70 -8.31
C ASP A 211 18.71 -15.37 -7.17
N GLU A 212 18.80 -14.11 -6.76
CA GLU A 212 19.65 -13.64 -5.66
C GLU A 212 18.88 -13.47 -4.34
N THR A 213 17.56 -13.76 -4.34
CA THR A 213 16.73 -13.71 -3.12
C THR A 213 16.65 -15.06 -2.41
N LEU A 214 16.43 -15.01 -1.09
CA LEU A 214 16.25 -16.18 -0.20
C LEU A 214 14.99 -17.00 -0.52
#